data_AF-A0A955L454-F1
#
_entry.id   AF-A0A955L454-F1
#
_cell.length_a   1.000
_cell.length_b   1.000
_cell.length_c   1.000
_cell.angle_alpha   90.00
_cell.angle_beta   90.00
_cell.angle_gamma   90.00
#
_symmetry.space_group_name_H-M   'P 1'
#
loop_
_entity.id
_entity.type
_entity.pdbx_description
1 polymer ?
#
loop_
_entity_poly.entity_id
_entity_poly.type
_entity_poly.pdbx_seq_one_letter_code
_entity_poly.pdbx_strand_id
1 'polypeptide(L)'
;MKRSNQSGFTLVEILVVIALLALLAGAVFFALNPTQLFRDARNTTRRQDVDAVHSALRQYVLRDLDGDPAGLSDGCLSGGALPVIDVTDADPIGSAEGGPLTDLSTCLSSYIGEMPAAPGTSNYRWGVDDATTPVHVYVGVDTMEQDGDGNTPADYYLVY
;
A
#
# COMPACT_ATOMS: atom_id res chain seq x y z
N MET A 1 50.50 -40.54 18.24
CA MET A 1 49.81 -39.32 17.77
C MET A 1 49.32 -39.55 16.35
N LYS A 2 48.00 -39.58 16.13
CA LYS A 2 47.38 -39.86 14.81
C LYS A 2 47.31 -38.54 14.04
N ARG A 3 48.11 -38.35 12.98
CA ARG A 3 48.02 -37.14 12.14
C ARG A 3 46.80 -37.26 11.24
N SER A 4 45.86 -36.33 11.37
CA SER A 4 44.72 -36.17 10.46
C SER A 4 45.22 -35.58 9.14
N ASN A 5 45.02 -36.30 8.03
CA ASN A 5 45.38 -35.86 6.69
C ASN A 5 44.32 -34.83 6.24
N GLN A 6 44.61 -33.54 6.37
CA GLN A 6 43.78 -32.49 5.82
C GLN A 6 44.14 -32.32 4.34
N SER A 7 43.32 -32.93 3.47
CA SER A 7 43.39 -32.71 2.02
C SER A 7 42.97 -31.27 1.70
N GLY A 8 43.89 -30.48 1.15
CA GLY A 8 43.60 -29.14 0.64
C GLY A 8 42.81 -29.20 -0.68
N PHE A 9 41.99 -28.18 -0.92
CA PHE A 9 41.28 -27.99 -2.18
C PHE A 9 42.26 -27.87 -3.36
N THR A 10 41.95 -28.53 -4.49
CA THR A 10 42.74 -28.38 -5.71
C THR A 10 42.39 -27.08 -6.42
N LEU A 11 43.34 -26.49 -7.16
CA LEU A 11 43.06 -25.30 -8.00
C LEU A 11 42.00 -25.59 -9.06
N VAL A 12 41.95 -26.83 -9.56
CA VAL A 12 40.95 -27.29 -10.52
C VAL A 12 39.56 -27.30 -9.90
N GLU A 13 39.42 -27.71 -8.62
CA GLU A 13 38.16 -27.64 -7.89
C GLU A 13 37.59 -26.22 -7.89
N ILE A 14 38.42 -25.24 -7.54
CA ILE A 14 37.96 -23.85 -7.43
C ILE A 14 37.61 -23.28 -8.81
N LEU A 15 38.39 -23.61 -9.85
CA LEU A 15 38.13 -23.14 -11.21
C LEU A 15 36.80 -23.65 -11.78
N VAL A 16 36.47 -24.92 -11.54
CA VAL A 16 35.19 -25.49 -11.98
C VAL A 16 34.03 -24.91 -11.18
N VAL A 17 34.18 -24.71 -9.88
CA VAL A 17 33.12 -24.14 -9.03
C VAL A 17 32.79 -22.70 -9.43
N ILE A 18 33.79 -21.84 -9.64
CA ILE A 18 33.53 -20.46 -10.05
C ILE A 18 32.89 -20.39 -11.44
N ALA A 19 33.27 -21.29 -12.36
CA ALA A 19 32.66 -21.37 -13.68
C ALA A 19 31.18 -21.80 -13.59
N LEU A 20 30.88 -22.77 -12.72
CA LEU A 20 29.51 -23.21 -12.48
C LEU A 20 28.68 -22.14 -11.77
N LEU A 21 29.26 -21.43 -10.80
CA LEU A 21 28.60 -20.32 -10.10
C LEU A 21 28.26 -19.17 -11.04
N ALA A 22 29.15 -18.82 -11.97
CA ALA A 22 28.89 -17.80 -12.98
C ALA A 22 27.70 -18.19 -13.89
N LEU A 23 27.62 -19.46 -14.28
CA LEU A 23 26.52 -19.98 -15.09
C LEU A 23 25.18 -19.97 -14.34
N LEU A 24 25.18 -20.43 -13.08
CA LEU A 24 23.96 -20.42 -12.24
C LEU A 24 23.51 -18.98 -11.93
N ALA A 25 24.43 -18.08 -11.58
CA ALA A 25 24.12 -16.69 -11.31
C ALA A 25 23.50 -15.99 -12.52
N GLY A 26 24.01 -16.27 -13.73
CA GLY A 26 23.42 -15.76 -14.98
C GLY A 26 21.99 -16.25 -15.19
N ALA A 27 21.72 -17.54 -14.97
CA ALA A 27 20.38 -18.11 -15.13
C ALA A 27 19.35 -17.54 -14.14
N VAL A 28 19.73 -17.35 -12.86
CA VAL A 28 18.85 -16.79 -11.83
C VAL A 28 18.46 -15.34 -12.15
N PHE A 29 19.36 -14.56 -12.73
CA PHE A 29 19.09 -13.16 -13.09
C PHE A 29 17.97 -13.02 -14.14
N PHE A 30 17.88 -13.95 -15.09
CA PHE A 30 16.77 -13.96 -16.07
C PHE A 30 15.49 -14.58 -15.51
N ALA A 31 15.60 -15.46 -14.52
CA ALA A 31 14.45 -16.12 -13.90
C ALA A 31 13.70 -15.21 -12.91
N LEU A 32 14.40 -14.30 -12.23
CA LEU A 32 13.77 -13.29 -11.39
C LEU A 32 13.37 -12.09 -12.26
N ASN A 33 12.10 -11.70 -12.23
CA ASN A 33 11.68 -10.44 -12.81
C ASN A 33 11.85 -9.33 -11.74
N PRO A 34 12.98 -8.59 -11.70
CA PRO A 34 13.25 -7.62 -10.64
C PRO A 34 12.19 -6.52 -10.60
N THR A 35 11.59 -6.21 -11.75
CA THR A 35 10.56 -5.17 -11.85
C THR A 35 9.29 -5.55 -11.10
N GLN A 36 8.88 -6.81 -11.12
CA GLN A 36 7.74 -7.31 -10.36
C GLN A 36 8.01 -7.27 -8.85
N LEU A 37 9.20 -7.66 -8.40
CA LEU A 37 9.56 -7.59 -6.98
C LEU A 37 9.48 -6.16 -6.42
N PHE A 38 9.95 -5.16 -7.17
CA PHE A 38 9.83 -3.77 -6.73
C PHE A 38 8.38 -3.26 -6.75
N ARG A 39 7.55 -3.76 -7.67
CA ARG A 39 6.11 -3.46 -7.72
C ARG A 39 5.38 -4.02 -6.52
N ASP A 40 5.60 -5.29 -6.23
CA ASP A 40 4.99 -5.99 -5.11
C ASP A 40 5.36 -5.35 -3.78
N ALA A 41 6.62 -4.93 -3.64
CA ALA A 41 7.07 -4.18 -2.47
C ALA A 41 6.30 -2.85 -2.31
N ARG A 42 6.13 -2.06 -3.40
CA ARG A 42 5.37 -0.80 -3.36
C ARG A 42 3.88 -1.02 -3.09
N ASN A 43 3.25 -2.02 -3.72
CA ASN A 43 1.85 -2.37 -3.46
C ASN A 43 1.66 -2.83 -2.01
N THR A 44 2.62 -3.56 -1.44
CA THR A 44 2.61 -3.94 -0.02
C THR A 44 2.69 -2.71 0.88
N THR A 45 3.57 -1.75 0.58
CA THR A 45 3.63 -0.47 1.32
C THR A 45 2.30 0.30 1.22
N ARG A 46 1.71 0.38 0.03
CA ARG A 46 0.40 1.04 -0.16
C ARG A 46 -0.69 0.45 0.70
N ARG A 47 -0.78 -0.88 0.77
CA ARG A 47 -1.74 -1.58 1.64
C ARG A 47 -1.54 -1.22 3.11
N GLN A 48 -0.29 -1.26 3.59
CA GLN A 48 0.04 -0.94 4.97
C GLN A 48 -0.31 0.52 5.33
N ASP A 49 -0.07 1.44 4.41
CA ASP A 49 -0.38 2.85 4.59
C ASP A 49 -1.90 3.09 4.65
N VAL A 50 -2.65 2.46 3.75
CA VAL A 50 -4.13 2.52 3.73
C VAL A 50 -4.70 1.88 5.00
N ASP A 51 -4.17 0.74 5.46
CA ASP A 51 -4.55 0.09 6.72
C ASP A 51 -4.29 0.99 7.95
N ALA A 52 -3.15 1.69 7.98
CA ALA A 52 -2.81 2.59 9.07
C ALA A 52 -3.80 3.76 9.14
N VAL A 53 -4.12 4.35 7.99
CA VAL A 53 -5.10 5.44 7.88
C VAL A 53 -6.51 4.97 8.20
N HIS A 54 -6.90 3.79 7.73
CA HIS A 54 -8.18 3.15 8.05
C HIS A 54 -8.37 2.97 9.55
N SER A 55 -7.33 2.49 10.23
CA SER A 55 -7.34 2.33 11.69
C SER A 55 -7.42 3.67 12.42
N ALA A 56 -6.68 4.68 11.97
CA ALA A 56 -6.71 6.01 12.55
C ALA A 56 -8.09 6.69 12.36
N LEU A 57 -8.64 6.63 11.15
CA LEU A 57 -9.94 7.21 10.81
C LEU A 57 -11.07 6.54 11.61
N ARG A 58 -11.05 5.20 11.71
CA ARG A 58 -12.02 4.48 12.55
C ARG A 58 -11.96 4.93 14.01
N GLN A 59 -10.75 5.09 14.56
CA GLN A 59 -10.60 5.55 15.94
C GLN A 59 -11.10 6.98 16.14
N TYR A 60 -10.83 7.87 15.19
CA TYR A 60 -11.33 9.24 15.19
C TYR A 60 -12.87 9.27 15.18
N VAL A 61 -13.50 8.55 14.24
CA VAL A 61 -14.97 8.47 14.15
C VAL A 61 -15.58 7.96 15.45
N LEU A 62 -15.01 6.90 16.05
CA LEU A 62 -15.53 6.33 17.29
C LEU A 62 -15.33 7.22 18.53
N ARG A 63 -14.27 8.03 18.57
CA ARG A 63 -13.91 8.79 19.78
C ARG A 63 -14.35 10.25 19.76
N ASP A 64 -14.25 10.89 18.60
CA ASP A 64 -14.49 12.33 18.46
C ASP A 64 -15.81 12.63 17.74
N LEU A 65 -16.35 11.67 16.97
CA LEU A 65 -17.62 11.82 16.23
C LEU A 65 -18.76 10.95 16.78
N ASP A 66 -18.62 10.38 17.98
CA ASP A 66 -19.63 9.51 18.61
C ASP A 66 -20.08 8.32 17.73
N GLY A 67 -19.20 7.87 16.83
CA GLY A 67 -19.48 6.80 15.87
C GLY A 67 -20.23 7.24 14.61
N ASP A 68 -20.42 8.54 14.38
CA ASP A 68 -21.07 9.07 13.18
C ASP A 68 -20.06 9.62 12.15
N PRO A 69 -19.80 8.90 11.04
CA PRO A 69 -18.88 9.35 10.00
C PRO A 69 -19.34 10.61 9.27
N ALA A 70 -20.63 10.97 9.30
CA ALA A 70 -21.13 12.19 8.67
C ALA A 70 -20.51 13.46 9.29
N GLY A 71 -19.99 13.37 10.52
CA GLY A 71 -19.31 14.46 11.22
C GLY A 71 -17.92 14.84 10.66
N LEU A 72 -17.38 14.10 9.69
CA LEU A 72 -16.07 14.41 9.09
C LEU A 72 -16.01 15.77 8.39
N SER A 73 -17.16 16.33 7.99
CA SER A 73 -17.25 17.62 7.29
C SER A 73 -16.94 18.84 8.18
N ASP A 74 -17.13 18.75 9.49
CA ASP A 74 -17.11 19.93 10.39
C ASP A 74 -15.79 20.12 11.16
N GLY A 75 -14.87 19.15 11.12
CA GLY A 75 -13.60 19.21 11.87
C GLY A 75 -12.33 18.95 11.05
N CYS A 76 -12.45 18.22 9.93
CA CYS A 76 -11.29 17.75 9.17
C CYS A 76 -11.02 18.59 7.94
N LEU A 77 -12.09 19.04 7.29
CA LEU A 77 -12.00 19.77 6.05
C LEU A 77 -11.94 21.27 6.31
N SER A 78 -10.98 21.96 5.69
CA SER A 78 -10.94 23.42 5.71
C SER A 78 -11.98 23.99 4.73
N GLY A 79 -13.27 23.82 5.03
CA GLY A 79 -14.39 24.43 4.31
C GLY A 79 -14.78 23.79 2.97
N GLY A 80 -14.45 22.51 2.75
CA GLY A 80 -14.83 21.76 1.56
C GLY A 80 -16.01 20.82 1.81
N ALA A 81 -16.79 20.52 0.76
CA ALA A 81 -17.78 19.44 0.81
C ALA A 81 -17.06 18.09 0.99
N LEU A 82 -17.74 17.12 1.61
CA LEU A 82 -17.24 15.75 1.61
C LEU A 82 -17.02 15.28 0.16
N PRO A 83 -15.91 14.63 -0.15
CA PRO A 83 -15.73 13.96 -1.44
C PRO A 83 -16.69 12.78 -1.51
N VAL A 84 -17.82 12.96 -2.19
CA VAL A 84 -18.81 11.89 -2.38
C VAL A 84 -18.32 10.97 -3.49
N ILE A 85 -18.35 9.66 -3.25
CA ILE A 85 -17.94 8.63 -4.22
C ILE A 85 -19.12 7.69 -4.51
N ASP A 86 -19.18 7.18 -5.74
CA ASP A 86 -20.14 6.14 -6.12
C ASP A 86 -19.50 4.75 -5.96
N VAL A 87 -19.86 4.04 -4.89
CA VAL A 87 -19.32 2.69 -4.60
C VAL A 87 -19.86 1.59 -5.51
N THR A 88 -20.81 1.91 -6.40
CA THR A 88 -21.27 0.96 -7.40
C THR A 88 -20.29 0.78 -8.56
N ASP A 89 -19.31 1.68 -8.68
CA ASP A 89 -18.20 1.56 -9.62
C ASP A 89 -17.18 0.50 -9.17
N ALA A 90 -16.50 -0.11 -10.14
CA ALA A 90 -15.41 -1.06 -9.89
C ALA A 90 -14.18 -0.40 -9.25
N ASP A 91 -14.09 0.94 -9.31
CA ASP A 91 -13.01 1.73 -8.74
C ASP A 91 -13.54 3.08 -8.21
N PRO A 92 -14.22 3.07 -7.05
CA PRO A 92 -14.97 4.23 -6.57
C PRO A 92 -14.09 5.36 -6.04
N ILE A 93 -12.82 5.07 -5.69
CA ILE A 93 -11.84 6.06 -5.24
C ILE A 93 -10.86 6.50 -6.36
N GLY A 94 -10.61 5.63 -7.34
CA GLY A 94 -9.77 5.93 -8.50
C GLY A 94 -10.47 6.76 -9.57
N SER A 95 -11.80 6.90 -9.51
CA SER A 95 -12.50 8.00 -10.19
C SER A 95 -12.07 9.34 -9.57
N ALA A 96 -12.03 10.41 -10.35
CA ALA A 96 -11.51 11.72 -9.92
C ALA A 96 -12.29 12.38 -8.75
N GLU A 97 -13.30 11.70 -8.21
CA GLU A 97 -14.28 12.14 -7.22
C GLU A 97 -13.75 12.09 -5.77
N GLY A 98 -12.79 11.20 -5.46
CA GLY A 98 -12.21 11.08 -4.10
C GLY A 98 -11.35 12.28 -3.69
N GLY A 99 -11.43 12.71 -2.43
CA GLY A 99 -10.61 13.80 -1.89
C GLY A 99 -9.18 13.33 -1.60
N PRO A 100 -8.18 14.23 -1.62
CA PRO A 100 -6.82 13.89 -1.20
C PRO A 100 -6.78 13.56 0.29
N LEU A 101 -5.97 12.57 0.68
CA LEU A 101 -5.83 12.17 2.08
C LEU A 101 -5.30 13.29 3.00
N THR A 102 -4.64 14.30 2.43
CA THR A 102 -4.17 15.47 3.17
C THR A 102 -5.29 16.24 3.87
N ASP A 103 -6.52 16.13 3.36
CA ASP A 103 -7.70 16.74 3.97
C ASP A 103 -7.97 16.19 5.38
N LEU A 104 -7.53 14.98 5.68
CA LEU A 104 -7.72 14.33 6.97
C LEU A 104 -6.60 14.66 7.97
N SER A 105 -5.52 15.30 7.52
CA SER A 105 -4.30 15.47 8.32
C SER A 105 -4.53 16.17 9.66
N THR A 106 -5.41 17.18 9.71
CA THR A 106 -5.72 17.93 10.93
C THR A 106 -6.39 17.03 11.97
N CYS A 107 -7.40 16.26 11.58
CA CYS A 107 -8.16 15.38 12.47
C CYS A 107 -7.38 14.15 12.92
N LEU A 108 -6.65 13.54 12.00
CA LEU A 108 -5.98 12.28 12.27
C LEU A 108 -4.62 12.48 12.95
N SER A 109 -4.13 13.72 13.11
CA SER A 109 -2.83 14.03 13.71
C SER A 109 -2.60 13.45 15.12
N SER A 110 -3.67 13.17 15.88
CA SER A 110 -3.61 12.51 17.20
C SER A 110 -3.74 10.98 17.14
N TYR A 111 -4.13 10.44 15.99
CA TYR A 111 -4.42 9.01 15.77
C TYR A 111 -3.40 8.29 14.90
N ILE A 112 -2.65 9.04 14.10
CA ILE A 112 -1.54 8.55 13.28
C ILE A 112 -0.32 9.45 13.49
N GLY A 113 0.87 8.85 13.58
CA GLY A 113 2.10 9.60 13.86
C GLY A 113 2.50 10.54 12.72
N GLU A 114 2.37 10.08 11.48
CA GLU A 114 2.61 10.86 10.27
C GLU A 114 1.67 10.38 9.17
N MET A 115 1.21 11.30 8.33
CA MET A 115 0.39 10.97 7.16
C MET A 115 1.25 10.24 6.14
N PRO A 116 0.87 9.02 5.70
CA PRO A 116 1.67 8.29 4.73
C PRO A 116 1.64 9.01 3.38
N ALA A 117 2.78 8.99 2.70
CA ALA A 117 2.93 9.48 1.34
C ALA A 117 3.04 8.30 0.38
N ALA A 118 2.17 8.27 -0.63
CA ALA A 118 2.11 7.15 -1.55
C ALA A 118 3.42 6.98 -2.34
N PRO A 119 3.94 5.74 -2.50
CA PRO A 119 5.15 5.52 -3.26
C PRO A 119 4.88 5.65 -4.77
N GLY A 120 5.78 6.35 -5.48
CA GLY A 120 5.75 6.49 -6.93
C GLY A 120 4.84 7.62 -7.40
N THR A 121 3.93 7.32 -8.32
CA THR A 121 3.00 8.29 -8.94
C THR A 121 1.57 8.18 -8.42
N SER A 122 1.29 7.22 -7.53
CA SER A 122 -0.04 7.00 -6.95
C SER A 122 -0.34 8.07 -5.90
N ASN A 123 -1.62 8.25 -5.60
CA ASN A 123 -2.11 9.13 -4.53
C ASN A 123 -3.05 8.36 -3.60
N TYR A 124 -2.94 8.62 -2.29
CA TYR A 124 -3.94 8.16 -1.32
C TYR A 124 -5.14 9.10 -1.36
N ARG A 125 -6.33 8.50 -1.39
CA ARG A 125 -7.60 9.22 -1.51
C ARG A 125 -8.62 8.62 -0.56
N TRP A 126 -9.64 9.42 -0.28
CA TRP A 126 -10.75 9.04 0.58
C TRP A 126 -12.06 9.59 0.01
N GLY A 127 -13.17 8.99 0.40
CA GLY A 127 -14.49 9.36 -0.07
C GLY A 127 -15.58 8.90 0.86
N VAL A 128 -16.76 9.50 0.77
CA VAL A 128 -17.96 9.08 1.48
C VAL A 128 -19.00 8.58 0.51
N ASP A 129 -19.70 7.51 0.87
CA ASP A 129 -20.91 7.09 0.21
C ASP A 129 -22.11 7.61 1.00
N ASP A 130 -22.75 8.65 0.46
CA ASP A 130 -23.95 9.25 1.05
C ASP A 130 -25.24 8.57 0.56
N ALA A 131 -25.15 7.62 -0.38
CA ALA A 131 -26.29 6.85 -0.85
C ALA A 131 -26.67 5.74 0.14
N THR A 132 -25.79 5.41 1.08
CA THR A 132 -26.02 4.41 2.14
C THR A 132 -26.39 5.04 3.49
N THR A 133 -27.20 4.31 4.28
CA THR A 133 -27.55 4.68 5.67
C THR A 133 -27.32 3.47 6.58
N PRO A 134 -26.34 3.52 7.51
CA PRO A 134 -25.45 4.66 7.81
C PRO A 134 -24.51 5.00 6.64
N VAL A 135 -24.05 6.26 6.62
CA VAL A 135 -23.05 6.75 5.64
C VAL A 135 -21.77 5.95 5.82
N HIS A 136 -21.14 5.53 4.73
CA HIS A 136 -19.86 4.81 4.80
C HIS A 136 -18.71 5.67 4.28
N VAL A 137 -17.53 5.50 4.88
CA VAL A 137 -16.32 6.22 4.44
C VAL A 137 -15.32 5.23 3.91
N TYR A 138 -14.74 5.53 2.77
CA TYR A 138 -13.76 4.69 2.10
C TYR A 138 -12.42 5.40 2.06
N VAL A 139 -11.35 4.62 2.22
CA VAL A 139 -9.97 5.06 2.05
C VAL A 139 -9.25 4.07 1.16
N GLY A 140 -8.42 4.57 0.25
CA GLY A 140 -7.71 3.74 -0.73
C GLY A 140 -6.65 4.50 -1.51
N VAL A 141 -6.16 3.86 -2.58
CA VAL A 141 -5.24 4.45 -3.56
C VAL A 141 -5.96 4.71 -4.87
N ASP A 142 -5.50 5.70 -5.63
CA ASP A 142 -6.02 5.96 -6.98
C ASP A 142 -5.70 4.85 -7.98
N THR A 143 -4.52 4.25 -7.88
CA THR A 143 -4.00 3.24 -8.79
C THR A 143 -3.02 2.33 -8.07
N MET A 144 -3.23 1.02 -8.19
CA MET A 144 -2.19 0.04 -7.89
C MET A 144 -1.25 -0.10 -9.09
N GLU A 145 0.02 -0.41 -8.83
CA GLU A 145 0.95 -0.60 -9.93
C GLU A 145 0.69 -1.95 -10.58
N GLN A 146 0.28 -1.90 -11.86
CA GLN A 146 -0.18 -3.04 -12.64
C GLN A 146 0.89 -4.15 -12.72
N ASP A 147 0.51 -5.34 -12.25
CA ASP A 147 1.02 -6.59 -12.79
C ASP A 147 0.68 -6.65 -14.29
N GLY A 148 1.54 -7.26 -15.11
CA GLY A 148 1.42 -7.23 -16.57
C GLY A 148 0.17 -7.93 -17.15
N ASP A 149 -0.78 -8.32 -16.32
CA ASP A 149 -2.06 -8.99 -16.61
C ASP A 149 -3.27 -8.03 -16.64
N GLY A 150 -3.07 -6.77 -16.25
CA GLY A 150 -4.06 -5.72 -16.46
C GLY A 150 -5.03 -5.49 -15.29
N ASN A 151 -4.97 -6.28 -14.22
CA ASN A 151 -6.10 -6.50 -13.31
C ASN A 151 -5.77 -6.32 -11.82
N THR A 152 -5.02 -5.28 -11.44
CA THR A 152 -4.88 -4.90 -10.02
C THR A 152 -5.88 -3.78 -9.69
N PRO A 153 -7.09 -4.10 -9.16
CA PRO A 153 -7.97 -3.07 -8.63
C PRO A 153 -7.29 -2.39 -7.44
N ALA A 154 -7.61 -1.12 -7.19
CA ALA A 154 -7.16 -0.48 -5.97
C ALA A 154 -7.83 -1.13 -4.75
N ASP A 155 -7.10 -1.17 -3.63
CA ASP A 155 -7.63 -1.70 -2.37
C ASP A 155 -8.35 -0.57 -1.63
N TYR A 156 -9.64 -0.78 -1.33
CA TYR A 156 -10.46 0.16 -0.57
C TYR A 156 -10.93 -0.47 0.73
N TYR A 157 -10.94 0.34 1.78
CA TYR A 157 -11.37 -0.09 3.10
C TYR A 157 -12.56 0.74 3.57
N LEU A 158 -13.62 0.06 3.99
CA LEU A 158 -14.82 0.67 4.56
C LEU A 158 -14.60 1.00 6.05
N VAL A 159 -14.89 2.24 6.42
CA VAL A 159 -15.04 2.73 7.79
C VAL A 159 -16.53 2.96 8.02
N TYR A 160 -16.98 2.48 9.19
CA TYR A 160 -18.39 2.43 9.63
C TYR A 160 -19.15 3.71 9.38
#